data_AF-A0A956XQA5-F1
#
_entry.id   AF-A0A956XQA5-F1
#
_cell.length_a   1.000
_cell.length_b   1.000
_cell.length_c   1.000
_cell.angle_alpha   90.00
_cell.angle_beta   90.00
_cell.angle_gamma   90.00
#
_symmetry.space_group_name_H-M   'P 1'
#
loop_
_entity.id
_entity.type
_entity.pdbx_description
1 polymer ?
#
loop_
_entity_poly.entity_id
_entity_poly.type
_entity_poly.pdbx_seq_one_letter_code
_entity_poly.pdbx_strand_id
1 'polypeptide(L)'
;SALESGTIDIFYVIQPNYLETGEVVLHMPGLQLNLLNDQPIELLIEKTLAGNLDSQLLRRIRNAASFQEFNLQRDAETDTEAREDADFLMVYVFTIAFLMSLFMTNGYLMSSVIEEKENRLIEILMSTLRPFELLSGKILAMGVLGLLQMVIWFVSMFIALQIALALPAFEAIPVLLNLQIRWHILPILILYFIVGYLFFAALYSAVGAISGSMREGPQYAVIFTLPAVLPFYFFALVLESPNGPLPVFFSMFPITAPIGMLMRLSITDVPAIEIIISLALLTLAALGAMWMAGRLFRVQVLLTGQTPKIGEIIRLIISGERSNGQPKTA
;
A
#
# COMPACT_ATOMS: atom_id res chain seq x y z
N SER A 1 18.38 -24.62 45.37
CA SER A 1 17.36 -25.65 45.01
C SER A 1 17.81 -26.37 43.74
N ALA A 2 17.24 -27.52 43.35
CA ALA A 2 17.68 -28.30 42.16
C ALA A 2 17.64 -27.50 40.83
N LEU A 3 16.94 -26.34 40.83
CA LEU A 3 16.93 -25.36 39.76
C LEU A 3 18.26 -24.58 39.64
N GLU A 4 18.89 -24.27 40.77
CA GLU A 4 20.14 -23.50 40.82
C GLU A 4 21.36 -24.36 40.47
N SER A 5 21.24 -25.70 40.57
CA SER A 5 22.29 -26.64 40.18
C SER A 5 22.24 -27.05 38.70
N GLY A 6 21.33 -26.48 37.90
CA GLY A 6 21.22 -26.72 36.45
C GLY A 6 20.87 -28.15 36.06
N THR A 7 20.27 -28.91 36.97
CA THR A 7 19.98 -30.35 36.76
C THR A 7 18.56 -30.60 36.21
N ILE A 8 17.69 -29.60 36.30
CA ILE A 8 16.31 -29.62 35.81
C ILE A 8 16.07 -28.31 35.08
N ASP A 9 15.80 -28.39 33.78
CA ASP A 9 15.62 -27.21 32.93
C ASP A 9 14.22 -26.58 33.09
N ILE A 10 13.20 -27.39 33.40
CA ILE A 10 11.79 -26.99 33.48
C ILE A 10 11.07 -27.91 34.48
N PHE A 11 10.15 -27.37 35.29
CA PHE A 11 9.19 -28.20 36.02
C PHE A 11 7.79 -27.56 36.07
N TYR A 12 6.78 -28.42 36.07
CA TYR A 12 5.36 -28.06 36.11
C TYR A 12 4.83 -28.26 37.53
N VAL A 13 4.18 -27.25 38.08
CA VAL A 13 3.49 -27.33 39.38
C VAL A 13 1.99 -27.39 39.11
N ILE A 14 1.41 -28.57 39.35
CA ILE A 14 -0.03 -28.79 39.27
C ILE A 14 -0.62 -28.41 40.62
N GLN A 15 -1.46 -27.38 40.64
CA GLN A 15 -2.07 -26.90 41.88
C GLN A 15 -3.10 -27.92 42.41
N PRO A 16 -3.31 -28.02 43.74
CA PRO A 16 -4.27 -28.98 44.32
C PRO A 16 -5.72 -28.80 43.84
N ASN A 17 -6.09 -27.59 43.41
CA ASN A 17 -7.39 -27.22 42.85
C ASN A 17 -7.43 -27.27 41.30
N TYR A 18 -6.47 -27.95 40.68
CA TYR A 18 -6.34 -28.06 39.22
C TYR A 18 -7.61 -28.58 38.52
N LEU A 19 -8.38 -29.47 39.17
CA LEU A 19 -9.62 -29.99 38.59
C LEU A 19 -10.74 -28.94 38.47
N GLU A 20 -10.70 -27.89 39.28
CA GLU A 20 -11.68 -26.80 39.26
C GLU A 20 -11.19 -25.58 38.46
N THR A 21 -9.87 -25.36 38.44
CA THR A 21 -9.25 -24.14 37.89
C THR A 21 -8.50 -24.35 36.58
N GLY A 22 -8.05 -25.58 36.30
CA GLY A 22 -7.22 -25.91 35.12
C GLY A 22 -5.81 -25.31 35.15
N GLU A 23 -5.37 -24.75 36.28
CA GLU A 23 -4.15 -23.96 36.36
C GLU A 23 -2.89 -24.82 36.60
N VAL A 24 -1.92 -24.72 35.68
CA VAL A 24 -0.58 -25.31 35.84
C VAL A 24 0.45 -24.20 35.76
N VAL A 25 1.28 -24.08 36.79
CA VAL A 25 2.32 -23.07 36.85
C VAL A 25 3.62 -23.66 36.31
N LEU A 26 4.14 -23.05 35.24
CA LEU A 26 5.41 -23.42 34.62
C LEU A 26 6.55 -22.58 35.18
N HIS A 27 7.56 -23.23 35.74
CA HIS A 27 8.78 -22.55 36.18
C HIS A 27 9.92 -22.84 35.20
N MET A 28 10.47 -21.78 34.60
CA MET A 28 11.59 -21.85 33.66
C MET A 28 12.64 -20.76 33.93
N PRO A 29 13.95 -21.03 33.72
CA PRO A 29 15.03 -20.12 34.08
C PRO A 29 15.25 -18.94 33.10
N GLY A 30 14.50 -18.86 31.99
CA GLY A 30 14.55 -17.73 31.05
C GLY A 30 13.54 -17.87 29.90
N LEU A 31 13.19 -16.77 29.23
CA LEU A 31 12.17 -16.75 28.17
C LEU A 31 12.69 -17.40 26.88
N GLN A 32 12.09 -18.51 26.46
CA GLN A 32 12.43 -19.22 25.21
C GLN A 32 11.20 -19.28 24.30
N LEU A 33 11.16 -18.41 23.29
CA LEU A 33 10.01 -18.22 22.39
C LEU A 33 9.70 -19.43 21.48
N ASN A 34 10.64 -20.37 21.32
CA ASN A 34 10.45 -21.59 20.53
C ASN A 34 9.65 -22.69 21.25
N LEU A 35 9.34 -22.52 22.55
CA LEU A 35 8.57 -23.48 23.34
C LEU A 35 7.08 -23.14 23.44
N LEU A 36 6.62 -22.04 22.83
CA LEU A 36 5.21 -21.62 22.73
C LEU A 36 4.42 -22.43 21.69
N ASN A 37 4.86 -23.64 21.38
CA ASN A 37 4.18 -24.53 20.46
C ASN A 37 3.74 -25.76 21.27
N ASP A 38 2.47 -25.81 21.66
CA ASP A 38 1.84 -26.73 22.63
C ASP A 38 1.91 -28.24 22.31
N GLN A 39 2.59 -28.62 21.23
CA GLN A 39 2.60 -29.99 20.70
C GLN A 39 3.16 -31.08 21.65
N PRO A 40 4.16 -30.84 22.54
CA PRO A 40 4.70 -31.92 23.36
C PRO A 40 3.72 -32.38 24.45
N ILE A 41 2.87 -31.49 24.96
CA ILE A 41 1.97 -31.75 26.09
C ILE A 41 0.75 -32.56 25.63
N GLU A 42 0.18 -32.23 24.47
CA GLU A 42 -0.96 -32.97 23.89
C GLU A 42 -0.63 -34.45 23.67
N LEU A 43 0.55 -34.77 23.13
CA LEU A 43 0.97 -36.15 22.85
C LEU A 43 1.23 -36.99 24.11
N LEU A 44 1.69 -36.36 25.20
CA LEU A 44 1.93 -37.03 26.49
C LEU A 44 0.61 -37.27 27.24
N ILE A 45 -0.32 -36.31 27.17
CA ILE A 45 -1.66 -36.39 27.75
C ILE A 45 -2.50 -37.44 27.00
N GLU A 46 -2.50 -37.43 25.67
CA GLU A 46 -3.23 -38.37 24.82
C GLU A 46 -2.80 -39.83 25.05
N LYS A 47 -1.48 -40.08 25.15
CA LYS A 47 -0.94 -41.43 25.36
C LYS A 47 -1.17 -41.97 26.78
N THR A 48 -1.32 -41.08 27.76
CA THR A 48 -1.52 -41.45 29.17
C THR A 48 -3.01 -41.58 29.53
N LEU A 49 -3.90 -40.83 28.87
CA LEU A 49 -5.35 -40.80 29.16
C LEU A 49 -6.21 -41.70 28.26
N ALA A 50 -5.64 -42.30 27.20
CA ALA A 50 -6.32 -43.26 26.33
C ALA A 50 -6.79 -44.55 27.04
N GLY A 51 -6.37 -44.78 28.29
CA GLY A 51 -6.70 -45.99 29.03
C GLY A 51 -8.11 -46.02 29.65
N ASN A 52 -8.72 -44.89 30.02
CA ASN A 52 -9.84 -44.93 30.97
C ASN A 52 -10.77 -43.70 31.07
N LEU A 53 -11.10 -42.98 29.98
CA LEU A 53 -12.01 -41.83 30.12
C LEU A 53 -13.16 -41.75 29.11
N ASP A 54 -14.29 -41.34 29.68
CA ASP A 54 -15.64 -41.26 29.14
C ASP A 54 -15.73 -40.40 27.85
N SER A 55 -16.58 -40.83 26.94
CA SER A 55 -16.78 -40.33 25.57
C SER A 55 -17.11 -38.82 25.47
N GLN A 56 -17.56 -38.20 26.56
CA GLN A 56 -17.78 -36.75 26.65
C GLN A 56 -16.49 -35.94 26.85
N LEU A 57 -15.50 -36.46 27.58
CA LEU A 57 -14.22 -35.79 27.82
C LEU A 57 -13.36 -35.76 26.54
N LEU A 58 -13.36 -36.86 25.77
CA LEU A 58 -12.71 -36.91 24.45
C LEU A 58 -13.30 -35.88 23.46
N ARG A 59 -14.59 -35.56 23.57
CA ARG A 59 -15.22 -34.53 22.73
C ARG A 59 -14.82 -33.11 23.14
N ARG A 60 -14.58 -32.85 24.43
CA ARG A 60 -14.04 -31.56 24.91
C ARG A 60 -12.55 -31.39 24.63
N ILE A 61 -11.77 -32.48 24.62
CA ILE A 61 -10.35 -32.44 24.25
C ILE A 61 -10.20 -32.20 22.73
N ARG A 62 -11.03 -32.84 21.89
CA ARG A 62 -10.96 -32.69 20.42
C ARG A 62 -11.46 -31.33 19.91
N ASN A 63 -12.31 -30.64 20.66
CA ASN A 63 -12.77 -29.31 20.34
C ASN A 63 -12.12 -28.33 21.32
N ALA A 64 -10.92 -27.85 20.99
CA ALA A 64 -10.17 -26.91 21.80
C ALA A 64 -11.05 -25.71 22.23
N ALA A 65 -10.94 -25.34 23.51
CA ALA A 65 -11.73 -24.28 24.11
C ALA A 65 -11.57 -22.96 23.33
N SER A 66 -12.68 -22.28 23.06
CA SER A 66 -12.65 -20.90 22.60
C SER A 66 -12.32 -20.01 23.79
N PHE A 67 -11.13 -19.42 23.79
CA PHE A 67 -10.72 -18.47 24.80
C PHE A 67 -11.51 -17.16 24.61
N GLN A 68 -12.09 -16.65 25.68
CA GLN A 68 -12.54 -15.25 25.78
C GLN A 68 -11.70 -14.61 26.89
N GLU A 69 -10.74 -13.78 26.49
CA GLU A 69 -9.90 -13.05 27.42
C GLU A 69 -10.64 -11.82 27.97
N PHE A 70 -10.54 -11.61 29.28
CA PHE A 70 -11.07 -10.44 29.97
C PHE A 70 -9.94 -9.74 30.72
N ASN A 71 -9.56 -8.55 30.24
CA ASN A 71 -8.52 -7.71 30.83
C ASN A 71 -9.14 -6.76 31.87
N LEU A 72 -8.78 -6.91 33.15
CA LEU A 72 -9.42 -6.24 34.28
C LEU A 72 -8.87 -4.83 34.62
N GLN A 73 -7.98 -4.26 33.79
CA GLN A 73 -7.46 -2.89 33.96
C GLN A 73 -7.63 -2.00 32.72
N ARG A 74 -8.33 -2.49 31.69
CA ARG A 74 -8.60 -1.76 30.45
C ARG A 74 -9.96 -2.20 29.92
N ASP A 75 -11.01 -1.54 30.39
CA ASP A 75 -12.35 -1.72 29.82
C ASP A 75 -12.31 -1.41 28.32
N ALA A 76 -12.73 -2.39 27.51
CA ALA A 76 -12.79 -2.46 26.04
C ALA A 76 -11.53 -2.98 25.31
N GLU A 77 -11.30 -4.30 25.32
CA GLU A 77 -10.28 -4.94 24.43
C GLU A 77 -10.81 -6.10 23.57
N THR A 78 -12.01 -6.67 23.82
CA THR A 78 -12.60 -7.67 22.90
C THR A 78 -13.21 -7.05 21.64
N ASP A 79 -13.65 -5.78 21.73
CA ASP A 79 -14.09 -4.98 20.58
C ASP A 79 -12.90 -4.40 19.82
N THR A 80 -11.71 -4.33 20.42
CA THR A 80 -10.55 -3.62 19.87
C THR A 80 -9.78 -4.49 18.89
N GLU A 81 -9.53 -5.77 19.18
CA GLU A 81 -8.85 -6.68 18.24
C GLU A 81 -9.69 -6.93 16.98
N ALA A 82 -10.98 -7.21 17.14
CA ALA A 82 -11.89 -7.38 16.01
C ALA A 82 -12.17 -6.07 15.25
N ARG A 83 -12.02 -4.89 15.88
CA ARG A 83 -12.05 -3.59 15.16
C ARG A 83 -10.73 -3.28 14.47
N GLU A 84 -9.61 -3.67 15.06
CA GLU A 84 -8.27 -3.46 14.51
C GLU A 84 -8.06 -4.32 13.25
N ASP A 85 -8.51 -5.57 13.25
CA ASP A 85 -8.52 -6.46 12.08
C ASP A 85 -9.46 -5.96 10.96
N ALA A 86 -10.52 -5.23 11.33
CA ALA A 86 -11.48 -4.63 10.41
C ALA A 86 -10.98 -3.38 9.72
N ASP A 87 -10.49 -2.47 10.55
CA ASP A 87 -9.86 -1.25 10.09
C ASP A 87 -8.66 -1.62 9.22
N PHE A 88 -7.89 -2.66 9.58
CA PHE A 88 -6.83 -3.24 8.76
C PHE A 88 -7.29 -3.59 7.34
N LEU A 89 -8.31 -4.46 7.21
CA LEU A 89 -8.75 -4.94 5.90
C LEU A 89 -9.29 -3.79 5.05
N MET A 90 -10.04 -2.88 5.68
CA MET A 90 -10.59 -1.71 5.01
C MET A 90 -9.47 -0.77 4.52
N VAL A 91 -8.55 -0.36 5.40
CA VAL A 91 -7.39 0.47 5.04
C VAL A 91 -6.62 -0.15 3.88
N TYR A 92 -6.39 -1.47 3.95
CA TYR A 92 -5.64 -2.21 2.94
C TYR A 92 -6.35 -2.20 1.58
N VAL A 93 -7.65 -2.52 1.54
CA VAL A 93 -8.44 -2.52 0.30
C VAL A 93 -8.60 -1.11 -0.28
N PHE A 94 -8.85 -0.09 0.56
CA PHE A 94 -8.92 1.31 0.11
C PHE A 94 -7.59 1.78 -0.48
N THR A 95 -6.47 1.42 0.17
CA THR A 95 -5.13 1.77 -0.33
C THR A 95 -4.83 1.07 -1.65
N ILE A 96 -5.20 -0.21 -1.80
CA ILE A 96 -5.07 -0.94 -3.08
C ILE A 96 -5.94 -0.29 -4.16
N ALA A 97 -7.18 0.04 -3.86
CA ALA A 97 -8.08 0.68 -4.82
C ALA A 97 -7.53 2.03 -5.30
N PHE A 98 -7.01 2.83 -4.36
CA PHE A 98 -6.33 4.09 -4.66
C PHE A 98 -5.09 3.86 -5.55
N LEU A 99 -4.23 2.91 -5.17
CA LEU A 99 -3.02 2.54 -5.91
C LEU A 99 -3.36 2.08 -7.34
N MET A 100 -4.35 1.20 -7.47
CA MET A 100 -4.80 0.68 -8.76
C MET A 100 -5.36 1.80 -9.62
N SER A 101 -6.22 2.66 -9.07
CA SER A 101 -6.75 3.81 -9.81
C SER A 101 -5.61 4.72 -10.27
N LEU A 102 -4.69 5.08 -9.37
CA LEU A 102 -3.58 5.99 -9.65
C LEU A 102 -2.67 5.45 -10.77
N PHE A 103 -2.18 4.21 -10.65
CA PHE A 103 -1.23 3.66 -11.61
C PHE A 103 -1.88 3.17 -12.90
N MET A 104 -3.12 2.65 -12.87
CA MET A 104 -3.84 2.27 -14.09
C MET A 104 -4.12 3.50 -14.96
N THR A 105 -4.68 4.58 -14.38
CA THR A 105 -4.99 5.78 -15.15
C THR A 105 -3.71 6.39 -15.77
N ASN A 106 -2.61 6.42 -15.01
CA ASN A 106 -1.32 6.88 -15.52
C ASN A 106 -0.72 5.94 -16.58
N GLY A 107 -0.90 4.62 -16.44
CA GLY A 107 -0.51 3.63 -17.44
C GLY A 107 -1.25 3.78 -18.76
N TYR A 108 -2.55 4.11 -18.72
CA TYR A 108 -3.34 4.41 -19.92
C TYR A 108 -2.86 5.70 -20.61
N LEU A 109 -2.54 6.74 -19.84
CA LEU A 109 -1.97 7.98 -20.38
C LEU A 109 -0.65 7.70 -21.12
N MET A 110 0.28 6.96 -20.50
CA MET A 110 1.54 6.57 -21.12
C MET A 110 1.31 5.78 -22.42
N SER A 111 0.48 4.73 -22.35
CA SER A 111 0.12 3.91 -23.50
C SER A 111 -0.43 4.74 -24.66
N SER A 112 -1.30 5.70 -24.36
CA SER A 112 -1.89 6.59 -25.35
C SER A 112 -0.86 7.51 -26.02
N VAL A 113 0.15 8.00 -25.27
CA VAL A 113 1.25 8.78 -25.84
C VAL A 113 2.12 7.93 -26.77
N ILE A 114 2.38 6.68 -26.40
CA ILE A 114 3.15 5.74 -27.21
C ILE A 114 2.42 5.44 -28.52
N GLU A 115 1.12 5.15 -28.44
CA GLU A 115 0.28 4.85 -29.60
C GLU A 115 0.20 6.01 -30.58
N GLU A 116 0.08 7.25 -30.10
CA GLU A 116 0.08 8.45 -30.96
C GLU A 116 1.39 8.66 -31.72
N LYS A 117 2.51 8.28 -31.09
CA LYS A 117 3.83 8.32 -31.70
C LYS A 117 4.02 7.20 -32.72
N GLU A 118 3.59 5.98 -32.40
CA GLU A 118 3.73 4.79 -33.27
C GLU A 118 2.88 4.93 -34.54
N ASN A 119 1.66 5.45 -34.43
CA ASN A 119 0.72 5.53 -35.55
C ASN A 119 0.91 6.75 -36.47
N ARG A 120 2.01 7.51 -36.35
CA ARG A 120 2.23 8.83 -37.01
C ARG A 120 1.09 9.84 -36.80
N LEU A 121 0.17 9.58 -35.87
CA LEU A 121 -0.93 10.48 -35.54
C LEU A 121 -0.39 11.81 -35.01
N ILE A 122 0.76 11.79 -34.34
CA ILE A 122 1.42 13.00 -33.86
C ILE A 122 1.81 13.96 -34.99
N GLU A 123 2.21 13.48 -36.17
CA GLU A 123 2.55 14.35 -37.32
C GLU A 123 1.31 15.08 -37.87
N ILE A 124 0.18 14.36 -37.93
CA ILE A 124 -1.11 14.91 -38.36
C ILE A 124 -1.66 15.89 -37.32
N LEU A 125 -1.61 15.53 -36.03
CA LEU A 125 -2.11 16.34 -34.92
C LEU A 125 -1.27 17.61 -34.70
N MET A 126 0.04 17.55 -34.92
CA MET A 126 0.94 18.70 -34.83
C MET A 126 0.72 19.74 -35.94
N SER A 127 0.08 19.35 -37.05
CA SER A 127 -0.29 20.30 -38.12
C SER A 127 -1.47 21.20 -37.74
N THR A 128 -2.26 20.78 -36.74
CA THR A 128 -3.51 21.44 -36.32
C THR A 128 -3.45 22.01 -34.90
N LEU A 129 -2.64 21.44 -34.00
CA LEU A 129 -2.54 21.84 -32.59
C LEU A 129 -1.09 21.82 -32.10
N ARG A 130 -0.78 22.65 -31.09
CA ARG A 130 0.55 22.60 -30.46
C ARG A 130 0.66 21.33 -29.60
N PRO A 131 1.79 20.58 -29.64
CA PRO A 131 1.98 19.35 -28.85
C PRO A 131 1.66 19.51 -27.36
N PHE A 132 1.99 20.68 -26.79
CA PHE A 132 1.78 20.97 -25.37
C PHE A 132 0.29 21.14 -25.01
N GLU A 133 -0.50 21.71 -25.91
CA GLU A 133 -1.95 21.89 -25.71
C GLU A 133 -2.66 20.54 -25.77
N LEU A 134 -2.24 19.66 -26.70
CA LEU A 134 -2.75 18.29 -26.78
C LEU A 134 -2.41 17.48 -25.52
N LEU A 135 -1.16 17.50 -25.08
CA LEU A 135 -0.71 16.71 -23.93
C LEU A 135 -1.34 17.20 -22.62
N SER A 136 -1.37 18.51 -22.38
CA SER A 136 -1.99 19.08 -21.17
C SER A 136 -3.49 18.82 -21.12
N GLY A 137 -4.19 18.96 -22.25
CA GLY A 137 -5.60 18.57 -22.38
C GLY A 137 -5.83 17.10 -22.10
N LYS A 138 -4.96 16.22 -22.62
CA LYS A 138 -5.03 14.78 -22.37
C LYS A 138 -4.79 14.42 -20.90
N ILE A 139 -3.79 15.02 -20.27
CA ILE A 139 -3.51 14.82 -18.83
C ILE A 139 -4.73 15.21 -18.01
N LEU A 140 -5.34 16.37 -18.28
CA LEU A 140 -6.53 16.79 -17.54
C LEU A 140 -7.72 15.87 -17.78
N ALA A 141 -7.98 15.48 -19.05
CA ALA A 141 -9.08 14.58 -19.39
C ALA A 141 -8.93 13.19 -18.73
N MET A 142 -7.73 12.61 -18.80
CA MET A 142 -7.43 11.34 -18.14
C MET A 142 -7.44 11.47 -16.62
N GLY A 143 -7.10 12.64 -16.06
CA GLY A 143 -7.23 12.91 -14.63
C GLY A 143 -8.69 12.91 -14.16
N VAL A 144 -9.60 13.50 -14.94
CA VAL A 144 -11.04 13.42 -14.68
C VAL A 144 -11.54 11.97 -14.77
N LEU A 145 -11.06 11.20 -15.75
CA LEU A 145 -11.38 9.78 -15.87
C LEU A 145 -10.86 8.97 -14.67
N GLY A 146 -9.65 9.30 -14.18
CA GLY A 146 -9.10 8.69 -12.96
C GLY A 146 -9.90 9.02 -11.70
N LEU A 147 -10.39 10.26 -11.58
CA LEU A 147 -11.30 10.65 -10.49
C LEU A 147 -12.61 9.87 -10.57
N LEU A 148 -13.18 9.73 -11.77
CA LEU A 148 -14.38 8.92 -11.98
C LEU A 148 -14.13 7.44 -11.61
N GLN A 149 -13.00 6.89 -12.04
CA GLN A 149 -12.58 5.52 -11.71
C GLN A 149 -12.45 5.32 -10.19
N MET A 150 -11.89 6.28 -9.48
CA MET A 150 -11.79 6.27 -8.01
C MET A 150 -13.16 6.27 -7.34
N VAL A 151 -14.08 7.13 -7.80
CA VAL A 151 -15.46 7.16 -7.29
C VAL A 151 -16.13 5.80 -7.51
N ILE A 152 -15.94 5.18 -8.68
CA ILE A 152 -16.46 3.84 -8.97
C ILE A 152 -15.90 2.82 -7.97
N TRP A 153 -14.59 2.82 -7.72
CA TRP A 153 -13.98 1.91 -6.75
C TRP A 153 -14.58 2.05 -5.34
N PHE A 154 -14.75 3.28 -4.85
CA PHE A 154 -15.31 3.50 -3.51
C PHE A 154 -16.79 3.17 -3.42
N VAL A 155 -17.58 3.49 -4.45
CA VAL A 155 -18.99 3.10 -4.52
C VAL A 155 -19.12 1.58 -4.59
N SER A 156 -18.32 0.91 -5.40
CA SER A 156 -18.29 -0.56 -5.49
C SER A 156 -17.89 -1.19 -4.17
N MET A 157 -16.90 -0.64 -3.46
CA MET A 157 -16.49 -1.13 -2.14
C MET A 157 -17.60 -0.94 -1.10
N PHE A 158 -18.29 0.19 -1.12
CA PHE A 158 -19.44 0.44 -0.25
C PHE A 158 -20.57 -0.54 -0.52
N ILE A 159 -20.93 -0.78 -1.78
CA ILE A 159 -21.95 -1.75 -2.16
C ILE A 159 -21.53 -3.17 -1.75
N ALA A 160 -20.28 -3.55 -2.00
CA ALA A 160 -19.75 -4.86 -1.62
C ALA A 160 -19.83 -5.08 -0.10
N LEU A 161 -19.55 -4.05 0.70
CA LEU A 161 -19.73 -4.09 2.15
C LEU A 161 -21.21 -4.28 2.54
N GLN A 162 -22.14 -3.55 1.93
CA GLN A 162 -23.57 -3.71 2.21
C GLN A 162 -24.07 -5.12 1.85
N ILE A 163 -23.61 -5.68 0.74
CA ILE A 163 -23.94 -7.06 0.34
C ILE A 163 -23.36 -8.05 1.34
N ALA A 164 -22.10 -7.87 1.75
CA ALA A 164 -21.47 -8.74 2.74
C ALA A 164 -22.26 -8.73 4.06
N LEU A 165 -22.63 -7.55 4.56
CA LEU A 165 -23.42 -7.40 5.79
C LEU A 165 -24.82 -8.00 5.72
N ALA A 166 -25.41 -8.13 4.54
CA ALA A 166 -26.74 -8.72 4.34
C ALA A 166 -26.72 -10.25 4.26
N LEU A 167 -25.54 -10.89 4.19
CA LEU A 167 -25.40 -12.34 4.08
C LEU A 167 -25.19 -12.95 5.48
N PRO A 168 -26.01 -13.96 5.89
CA PRO A 168 -25.90 -14.60 7.21
C PRO A 168 -24.53 -15.22 7.51
N ALA A 169 -23.77 -15.58 6.47
CA ALA A 169 -22.41 -16.11 6.59
C ALA A 169 -21.40 -15.06 7.11
N PHE A 170 -21.72 -13.78 7.02
CA PHE A 170 -20.84 -12.65 7.36
C PHE A 170 -21.39 -11.80 8.53
N GLU A 171 -22.65 -12.02 8.95
CA GLU A 171 -23.24 -11.36 10.14
C GLU A 171 -22.44 -11.64 11.42
N ALA A 172 -21.76 -12.78 11.49
CA ALA A 172 -20.94 -13.17 12.63
C ALA A 172 -19.52 -12.58 12.60
N ILE A 173 -19.16 -11.74 11.61
CA ILE A 173 -17.86 -11.09 11.55
C ILE A 173 -17.98 -9.69 12.18
N PRO A 174 -17.58 -9.50 13.46
CA PRO A 174 -17.76 -8.23 14.18
C PRO A 174 -17.03 -7.06 13.50
N VAL A 175 -15.96 -7.42 12.78
CA VAL A 175 -15.17 -6.55 11.90
C VAL A 175 -16.04 -5.72 10.95
N LEU A 176 -16.99 -6.34 10.27
CA LEU A 176 -17.75 -5.67 9.21
C LEU A 176 -18.81 -4.70 9.77
N LEU A 177 -19.30 -4.94 10.99
CA LEU A 177 -20.40 -4.21 11.61
C LEU A 177 -19.97 -2.87 12.24
N ASN A 178 -18.69 -2.73 12.60
CA ASN A 178 -18.15 -1.55 13.29
C ASN A 178 -17.37 -0.59 12.38
N LEU A 179 -17.41 -0.75 11.06
CA LEU A 179 -16.63 0.08 10.14
C LEU A 179 -17.14 1.53 10.12
N GLN A 180 -16.36 2.43 10.74
CA GLN A 180 -16.61 3.85 10.71
C GLN A 180 -15.85 4.51 9.57
N ILE A 181 -16.57 4.90 8.51
CA ILE A 181 -15.99 5.73 7.46
C ILE A 181 -15.72 7.12 8.04
N ARG A 182 -14.43 7.45 8.20
CA ARG A 182 -13.96 8.80 8.56
C ARG A 182 -14.17 9.74 7.36
N TRP A 183 -15.37 10.30 7.23
CA TRP A 183 -15.79 11.17 6.11
C TRP A 183 -14.83 12.36 5.84
N HIS A 184 -14.17 12.85 6.89
CA HIS A 184 -13.18 13.94 6.81
C HIS A 184 -11.92 13.58 6.00
N ILE A 185 -11.64 12.30 5.77
CA ILE A 185 -10.49 11.85 4.97
C ILE A 185 -10.76 12.00 3.47
N LEU A 186 -12.03 11.92 3.03
CA LEU A 186 -12.38 11.90 1.60
C LEU A 186 -11.87 13.14 0.82
N PRO A 187 -12.02 14.38 1.31
CA PRO A 187 -11.47 15.55 0.62
C PRO A 187 -9.94 15.52 0.52
N ILE A 188 -9.27 15.05 1.57
CA ILE A 188 -7.80 14.94 1.61
C ILE A 188 -7.33 13.89 0.59
N LEU A 189 -8.03 12.77 0.53
CA LEU A 189 -7.78 11.70 -0.44
C LEU A 189 -7.92 12.21 -1.88
N ILE A 190 -8.98 12.97 -2.18
CA ILE A 190 -9.18 13.57 -3.51
C ILE A 190 -8.03 14.53 -3.84
N LEU A 191 -7.57 15.35 -2.89
CA LEU A 191 -6.43 16.24 -3.10
C LEU A 191 -5.14 15.45 -3.41
N TYR A 192 -4.83 14.42 -2.61
CA TYR A 192 -3.67 13.56 -2.88
C TYR A 192 -3.80 12.82 -4.20
N PHE A 193 -5.00 12.40 -4.59
CA PHE A 193 -5.22 11.79 -5.89
C PHE A 193 -4.95 12.79 -7.01
N ILE A 194 -5.49 14.00 -6.94
CA ILE A 194 -5.31 15.01 -8.00
C ILE A 194 -3.84 15.37 -8.15
N VAL A 195 -3.17 15.75 -7.05
CA VAL A 195 -1.77 16.18 -7.11
C VAL A 195 -0.85 15.00 -7.42
N GLY A 196 -1.10 13.84 -6.81
CA GLY A 196 -0.36 12.60 -7.07
C GLY A 196 -0.54 12.15 -8.53
N TYR A 197 -1.76 12.22 -9.06
CA TYR A 197 -2.04 11.94 -10.45
C TYR A 197 -1.25 12.87 -11.36
N LEU A 198 -1.25 14.19 -11.13
CA LEU A 198 -0.48 15.13 -11.95
C LEU A 198 1.03 14.85 -11.90
N PHE A 199 1.56 14.52 -10.72
CA PHE A 199 2.96 14.13 -10.56
C PHE A 199 3.30 12.88 -11.39
N PHE A 200 2.53 11.80 -11.23
CA PHE A 200 2.75 10.57 -11.99
C PHE A 200 2.43 10.73 -13.47
N ALA A 201 1.47 11.57 -13.84
CA ALA A 201 1.12 11.84 -15.23
C ALA A 201 2.29 12.49 -15.97
N ALA A 202 3.02 13.38 -15.31
CA ALA A 202 4.25 13.95 -15.85
C ALA A 202 5.31 12.87 -16.09
N LEU A 203 5.54 12.00 -15.10
CA LEU A 203 6.54 10.92 -15.18
C LEU A 203 6.17 9.89 -16.26
N TYR A 204 4.92 9.44 -16.29
CA TYR A 204 4.41 8.47 -17.24
C TYR A 204 4.33 9.05 -18.66
N SER A 205 4.03 10.35 -18.80
CA SER A 205 4.12 11.03 -20.09
C SER A 205 5.56 11.13 -20.57
N ALA A 206 6.50 11.45 -19.68
CA ALA A 206 7.93 11.46 -20.01
C ALA A 206 8.41 10.07 -20.44
N VAL A 207 8.00 9.01 -19.73
CA VAL A 207 8.24 7.61 -20.12
C VAL A 207 7.65 7.29 -21.48
N GLY A 208 6.37 7.62 -21.71
CA GLY A 208 5.68 7.38 -22.96
C GLY A 208 6.34 8.08 -24.15
N ALA A 209 6.85 9.29 -23.92
CA ALA A 209 7.66 9.98 -24.91
C ALA A 209 8.92 9.17 -25.25
N ILE A 210 9.74 8.79 -24.25
CA ILE A 210 11.06 8.17 -24.50
C ILE A 210 10.98 6.72 -24.96
N SER A 211 9.89 6.01 -24.65
CA SER A 211 9.70 4.64 -25.08
C SER A 211 9.51 4.54 -26.59
N GLY A 212 10.11 3.49 -27.17
CA GLY A 212 9.97 3.17 -28.58
C GLY A 212 8.74 2.32 -28.90
N SER A 213 8.18 1.63 -27.90
CA SER A 213 7.05 0.71 -28.11
C SER A 213 6.21 0.50 -26.85
N MET A 214 5.02 -0.06 -27.06
CA MET A 214 4.09 -0.49 -26.00
C MET A 214 4.66 -1.58 -25.07
N ARG A 215 5.73 -2.29 -25.50
CA ARG A 215 6.42 -3.29 -24.67
C ARG A 215 7.51 -2.69 -23.77
N GLU A 216 8.12 -1.58 -24.17
CA GLU A 216 9.21 -0.93 -23.45
C GLU A 216 8.72 0.08 -22.41
N GLY A 217 7.67 0.86 -22.73
CA GLY A 217 7.14 1.90 -21.85
C GLY A 217 6.88 1.43 -20.42
N PRO A 218 6.11 0.35 -20.22
CA PRO A 218 5.86 -0.21 -18.88
C PRO A 218 7.14 -0.57 -18.12
N GLN A 219 8.21 -1.01 -18.79
CA GLN A 219 9.48 -1.38 -18.12
C GLN A 219 10.20 -0.15 -17.56
N TYR A 220 10.13 0.99 -18.25
CA TYR A 220 10.67 2.26 -17.74
C TYR A 220 9.81 2.85 -16.62
N ALA A 221 8.48 2.68 -16.67
CA ALA A 221 7.58 3.18 -15.64
C ALA A 221 7.85 2.55 -14.26
N VAL A 222 8.30 1.29 -14.21
CA VAL A 222 8.63 0.58 -12.96
C VAL A 222 9.66 1.34 -12.10
N ILE A 223 10.57 2.09 -12.71
CA ILE A 223 11.57 2.91 -11.98
C ILE A 223 10.89 3.91 -11.04
N PHE A 224 9.70 4.39 -11.39
CA PHE A 224 8.93 5.33 -10.59
C PHE A 224 7.86 4.63 -9.75
N THR A 225 7.23 3.59 -10.29
CA THR A 225 6.18 2.85 -9.58
C THR A 225 6.73 2.09 -8.37
N LEU A 226 7.89 1.44 -8.50
CA LEU A 226 8.43 0.60 -7.42
C LEU A 226 8.73 1.41 -6.15
N PRO A 227 9.45 2.56 -6.21
CA PRO A 227 9.61 3.43 -5.05
C PRO A 227 8.27 3.91 -4.49
N ALA A 228 7.31 4.26 -5.35
CA ALA A 228 6.02 4.77 -4.91
C ALA A 228 5.21 3.75 -4.09
N VAL A 229 5.33 2.46 -4.40
CA VAL A 229 4.63 1.36 -3.71
C VAL A 229 5.37 0.91 -2.43
N LEU A 230 6.59 1.38 -2.16
CA LEU A 230 7.34 1.02 -0.94
C LEU A 230 6.54 1.18 0.37
N PRO A 231 5.76 2.26 0.61
CA PRO A 231 5.00 2.38 1.85
C PRO A 231 4.07 1.20 2.09
N PHE A 232 3.51 0.65 1.00
CA PHE A 232 2.64 -0.51 1.04
C PHE A 232 3.40 -1.81 1.33
N TYR A 233 4.65 -1.95 0.86
CA TYR A 233 5.50 -3.08 1.26
C TYR A 233 5.78 -3.07 2.78
N PHE A 234 5.92 -1.88 3.36
CA PHE A 234 6.09 -1.67 4.80
C PHE A 234 4.76 -1.52 5.55
N PHE A 235 3.66 -2.08 5.03
CA PHE A 235 2.32 -1.93 5.63
C PHE A 235 2.31 -2.31 7.12
N ALA A 236 2.88 -3.46 7.49
CA ALA A 236 2.91 -3.92 8.88
C ALA A 236 3.61 -2.92 9.81
N LEU A 237 4.72 -2.31 9.36
CA LEU A 237 5.45 -1.30 10.13
C LEU A 237 4.65 -0.01 10.27
N VAL A 238 3.97 0.42 9.18
CA VAL A 238 3.12 1.61 9.19
C VAL A 238 1.93 1.41 10.13
N LEU A 239 1.40 0.19 10.23
CA LEU A 239 0.32 -0.15 11.14
C LEU A 239 0.79 -0.15 12.60
N GLU A 240 1.91 -0.80 12.89
CA GLU A 240 2.46 -0.90 14.24
C GLU A 240 2.93 0.47 14.77
N SER A 241 3.52 1.29 13.89
CA SER A 241 4.17 2.55 14.28
C SER A 241 3.87 3.71 13.31
N PRO A 242 2.60 4.14 13.15
CA PRO A 242 2.19 5.10 12.12
C PRO A 242 2.82 6.50 12.27
N ASN A 243 3.29 6.84 13.47
CA ASN A 243 4.01 8.09 13.75
C ASN A 243 5.53 7.90 13.85
N GLY A 244 6.04 6.72 13.50
CA GLY A 244 7.46 6.43 13.44
C GLY A 244 8.16 7.19 12.31
N PRO A 245 9.51 7.22 12.33
CA PRO A 245 10.30 8.01 11.38
C PRO A 245 10.11 7.57 9.93
N LEU A 246 9.98 6.25 9.68
CA LEU A 246 9.86 5.72 8.32
C LEU A 246 8.47 5.98 7.71
N PRO A 247 7.33 5.73 8.40
CA PRO A 247 6.02 6.13 7.88
C PRO A 247 5.89 7.64 7.65
N VAL A 248 6.44 8.46 8.55
CA VAL A 248 6.50 9.92 8.35
C VAL A 248 7.29 10.27 7.10
N PHE A 249 8.48 9.68 6.89
CA PHE A 249 9.26 9.89 5.68
C PHE A 249 8.47 9.54 4.41
N PHE A 250 7.83 8.37 4.38
CA PHE A 250 7.02 7.95 3.24
C PHE A 250 5.88 8.91 2.94
N SER A 251 5.26 9.48 3.98
CA SER A 251 4.20 10.46 3.82
C SER A 251 4.68 11.83 3.34
N MET A 252 5.96 12.16 3.47
CA MET A 252 6.54 13.46 3.06
C MET A 252 7.25 13.42 1.72
N PHE A 253 7.87 12.29 1.37
CA PHE A 253 8.68 12.19 0.16
C PHE A 253 7.77 12.08 -1.08
N PRO A 254 7.89 12.98 -2.09
CA PRO A 254 6.84 13.16 -3.11
C PRO A 254 6.41 11.89 -3.88
N ILE A 255 7.35 10.99 -4.20
CA ILE A 255 7.01 9.77 -4.95
C ILE A 255 6.22 8.78 -4.09
N THR A 256 6.42 8.77 -2.77
CA THR A 256 5.74 7.87 -1.82
C THR A 256 4.55 8.53 -1.16
N ALA A 257 4.51 9.86 -1.08
CA ALA A 257 3.54 10.64 -0.31
C ALA A 257 2.07 10.30 -0.60
N PRO A 258 1.62 10.13 -1.88
CA PRO A 258 0.22 9.80 -2.16
C PRO A 258 -0.26 8.51 -1.50
N ILE A 259 0.62 7.51 -1.40
CA ILE A 259 0.30 6.20 -0.81
C ILE A 259 0.61 6.21 0.69
N GLY A 260 1.79 6.69 1.07
CA GLY A 260 2.24 6.71 2.46
C GLY A 260 1.37 7.58 3.37
N MET A 261 0.92 8.75 2.91
CA MET A 261 0.02 9.59 3.69
C MET A 261 -1.38 8.97 3.79
N LEU A 262 -1.89 8.37 2.71
CA LEU A 262 -3.20 7.71 2.73
C LEU A 262 -3.23 6.56 3.75
N MET A 263 -2.16 5.75 3.78
CA MET A 263 -2.02 4.69 4.78
C MET A 263 -2.03 5.26 6.19
N ARG A 264 -1.23 6.29 6.48
CA ARG A 264 -1.21 6.94 7.80
C ARG A 264 -2.57 7.51 8.19
N LEU A 265 -3.24 8.26 7.30
CA LEU A 265 -4.56 8.86 7.56
C LEU A 265 -5.64 7.82 7.86
N SER A 266 -5.49 6.62 7.32
CA SER A 266 -6.46 5.55 7.51
C SER A 266 -6.29 4.85 8.87
N ILE A 267 -5.11 4.98 9.48
CA ILE A 267 -4.71 4.28 10.73
C ILE A 267 -4.65 5.25 11.92
N THR A 268 -4.16 6.48 11.72
CA THR A 268 -3.94 7.47 12.78
C THR A 268 -4.36 8.86 12.34
N ASP A 269 -4.68 9.71 13.32
CA ASP A 269 -4.95 11.13 13.09
C ASP A 269 -3.63 11.88 12.87
N VAL A 270 -3.33 12.17 11.60
CA VAL A 270 -2.14 12.92 11.22
C VAL A 270 -2.37 14.42 11.43
N PRO A 271 -1.43 15.14 12.07
CA PRO A 271 -1.52 16.59 12.24
C PRO A 271 -1.71 17.32 10.91
N ALA A 272 -2.60 18.32 10.88
CA ALA A 272 -2.92 19.07 9.65
C ALA A 272 -1.67 19.72 9.00
N ILE A 273 -0.69 20.13 9.81
CA ILE A 273 0.56 20.72 9.31
C ILE A 273 1.39 19.72 8.50
N GLU A 274 1.44 18.45 8.91
CA GLU A 274 2.12 17.38 8.15
C GLU A 274 1.45 17.16 6.80
N ILE A 275 0.12 17.16 6.77
CA ILE A 275 -0.67 17.01 5.54
C ILE A 275 -0.40 18.17 4.58
N ILE A 276 -0.39 19.40 5.08
CA ILE A 276 -0.14 20.61 4.29
C ILE A 276 1.29 20.60 3.73
N ILE A 277 2.29 20.28 4.56
CA ILE A 277 3.69 20.22 4.12
C ILE A 277 3.87 19.15 3.05
N SER A 278 3.31 17.95 3.26
CA SER A 278 3.39 16.87 2.28
C SER A 278 2.72 17.25 0.95
N LEU A 279 1.51 17.81 0.99
CA LEU A 279 0.84 18.31 -0.22
C LEU A 279 1.63 19.42 -0.92
N ALA A 280 2.26 20.32 -0.18
CA ALA A 280 3.10 21.36 -0.74
C ALA A 280 4.34 20.78 -1.44
N LEU A 281 5.05 19.83 -0.79
CA LEU A 281 6.19 19.13 -1.36
C LEU A 281 5.80 18.34 -2.62
N LEU A 282 4.68 17.62 -2.56
CA LEU A 282 4.14 16.88 -3.70
C LEU A 282 3.76 17.80 -4.85
N THR A 283 3.12 18.95 -4.56
CA THR A 283 2.75 19.94 -5.57
C THR A 283 3.98 20.54 -6.23
N LEU A 284 5.00 20.92 -5.46
CA LEU A 284 6.26 21.43 -6.00
C LEU A 284 6.95 20.38 -6.87
N ALA A 285 6.96 19.13 -6.44
CA ALA A 285 7.48 18.01 -7.23
C ALA A 285 6.67 17.78 -8.50
N ALA A 286 5.34 17.90 -8.46
CA ALA A 286 4.46 17.80 -9.63
C ALA A 286 4.75 18.90 -10.65
N LEU A 287 4.89 20.14 -10.20
CA LEU A 287 5.25 21.26 -11.07
C LEU A 287 6.65 21.06 -11.70
N GLY A 288 7.62 20.61 -10.91
CA GLY A 288 8.96 20.27 -11.39
C GLY A 288 8.95 19.14 -12.41
N ALA A 289 8.21 18.07 -12.14
CA ALA A 289 8.06 16.92 -13.03
C ALA A 289 7.37 17.32 -14.35
N MET A 290 6.29 18.10 -14.28
CA MET A 290 5.58 18.63 -15.46
C MET A 290 6.48 19.53 -16.31
N TRP A 291 7.27 20.38 -15.67
CA TRP A 291 8.26 21.23 -16.35
C TRP A 291 9.34 20.39 -17.06
N MET A 292 9.88 19.37 -16.39
CA MET A 292 10.87 18.45 -16.98
C MET A 292 10.28 17.65 -18.14
N ALA A 293 9.08 17.10 -17.97
CA ALA A 293 8.36 16.37 -19.01
C ALA A 293 8.17 17.27 -20.25
N GLY A 294 7.69 18.51 -20.06
CA GLY A 294 7.52 19.47 -21.15
C GLY A 294 8.81 19.78 -21.91
N ARG A 295 9.97 19.84 -21.22
CA ARG A 295 11.28 19.97 -21.89
C ARG A 295 11.65 18.72 -22.67
N LEU A 296 11.39 17.52 -22.13
CA LEU A 296 11.70 16.26 -22.78
C LEU A 296 10.92 16.07 -24.09
N PHE A 297 9.63 16.46 -24.10
CA PHE A 297 8.81 16.47 -25.31
C PHE A 297 9.36 17.41 -26.40
N ARG A 298 9.90 18.59 -26.03
CA ARG A 298 10.53 19.49 -27.02
C ARG A 298 11.80 18.90 -27.64
N VAL A 299 12.60 18.18 -26.85
CA VAL A 299 13.85 17.57 -27.32
C VAL A 299 13.57 16.39 -28.27
N GLN A 300 12.50 15.62 -28.02
CA GLN A 300 12.15 14.49 -28.90
C GLN A 300 11.68 14.90 -30.29
N VAL A 301 10.99 16.02 -30.41
CA VAL A 301 10.57 16.54 -31.72
C VAL A 301 11.79 16.89 -32.61
N LEU A 302 12.98 17.07 -32.01
CA LEU A 302 14.23 17.39 -32.72
C LEU A 302 15.13 16.16 -32.98
N LEU A 303 14.90 15.05 -32.29
CA LEU A 303 15.71 13.83 -32.38
C LEU A 303 14.85 12.67 -32.88
N THR A 304 14.37 12.78 -34.12
CA THR A 304 13.58 11.73 -34.76
C THR A 304 14.43 10.47 -34.96
N GLY A 305 14.27 9.49 -34.07
CA GLY A 305 14.59 8.08 -34.35
C GLY A 305 15.81 7.46 -33.67
N GLN A 306 16.53 8.14 -32.77
CA GLN A 306 17.59 7.50 -31.98
C GLN A 306 17.30 7.67 -30.47
N THR A 307 17.23 6.56 -29.74
CA THR A 307 17.06 6.52 -28.28
C THR A 307 18.29 7.14 -27.62
N PRO A 308 18.21 8.34 -27.04
CA PRO A 308 19.39 8.97 -26.46
C PRO A 308 19.79 8.21 -25.19
N LYS A 309 21.09 7.96 -25.03
CA LYS A 309 21.62 7.37 -23.79
C LYS A 309 21.36 8.35 -22.63
N ILE A 310 21.01 7.84 -21.46
CA ILE A 310 20.62 8.63 -20.26
C ILE A 310 21.61 9.78 -19.94
N GLY A 311 22.92 9.59 -20.21
CA GLY A 311 23.94 10.62 -20.02
C GLY A 311 23.85 11.82 -20.98
N GLU A 312 23.34 11.65 -22.19
CA GLU A 312 23.16 12.74 -23.16
C GLU A 312 21.90 13.57 -22.87
N ILE A 313 20.86 12.94 -22.30
CA ILE A 313 19.62 13.61 -21.87
C ILE A 313 19.94 14.62 -20.75
N ILE A 314 20.73 14.23 -19.75
CA ILE A 314 21.16 15.13 -18.66
C ILE A 314 21.97 16.31 -19.21
N ARG A 315 22.87 16.06 -20.17
CA ARG A 315 23.70 17.11 -20.78
C ARG A 315 22.86 18.09 -21.61
N LEU A 316 21.91 17.61 -22.40
CA LEU A 316 21.00 18.43 -23.22
C LEU A 316 20.02 19.26 -22.37
N ILE A 317 19.57 18.73 -21.22
CA ILE A 317 18.71 19.44 -20.28
C ILE A 317 19.45 20.63 -19.64
N ILE A 318 20.75 20.48 -19.39
CA ILE A 318 21.58 21.48 -18.71
C ILE A 318 22.16 22.51 -19.69
N SER A 319 22.56 22.11 -20.90
CA SER A 319 23.29 23.00 -21.80
C SER A 319 22.42 23.99 -22.57
N GLY A 320 21.13 23.71 -22.79
CA GLY A 320 20.22 24.63 -23.50
C GLY A 320 20.66 25.00 -24.94
N GLU A 321 21.71 24.38 -25.47
CA GLU A 321 22.27 24.71 -26.76
C GLU A 321 21.60 23.90 -27.86
N ARG A 322 21.09 24.62 -28.86
CA ARG A 322 20.72 24.08 -30.16
C ARG A 322 21.96 23.36 -30.72
N SER A 323 21.93 22.04 -30.75
CA SER A 323 22.90 21.27 -31.53
C SER A 323 22.72 21.67 -32.99
N ASN A 324 23.56 22.60 -33.44
CA ASN A 324 23.62 23.06 -34.81
C ASN A 324 23.86 21.84 -35.70
N GLY A 325 22.98 21.62 -36.66
CA GLY A 325 23.08 20.50 -37.57
C GLY A 325 24.41 20.56 -38.31
N GLN A 326 25.25 19.55 -38.12
CA GLN A 326 26.16 19.12 -39.17
C GLN A 326 26.10 17.59 -39.28
N PRO A 327 25.80 17.05 -40.47
CA PRO A 327 25.94 15.63 -40.71
C PRO A 327 27.43 15.27 -40.60
N LYS A 328 27.77 14.32 -39.73
CA LYS A 328 29.08 13.67 -39.78
C LYS A 328 29.15 12.89 -41.09
N THR A 329 29.79 13.49 -42.08
CA THR A 329 30.35 12.79 -43.23
C THR A 329 31.68 12.14 -42.84
N ALA A 330 31.90 10.96 -43.43
CA ALA A 330 33.06 10.06 -43.36
C ALA A 330 33.03 9.03 -42.22
#